data_AF-A0A3P8GRI8-F1
#
_entry.id   AF-A0A3P8GRI8-F1
#
_cell.length_a   1.000
_cell.length_b   1.000
_cell.length_c   1.000
_cell.angle_alpha   90.00
_cell.angle_beta   90.00
_cell.angle_gamma   90.00
#
_symmetry.space_group_name_H-M   'P 1'
#
loop_
_entity.id
_entity.type
_entity.pdbx_description
1 polymer ?
#
loop_
_entity_poly.entity_id
_entity_poly.type
_entity_poly.pdbx_seq_one_letter_code
_entity_poly.pdbx_strand_id
1 'polypeptide(L)'
;MCRVADLSDCIRMLHPDQAYRYSALKACQSIGQLVEELNTNSNLYNASVRASSSSQVDKLIPDTHMDNVDRRVLDLFVADFELSGVQLQDPCRHEQFVHAASFALNCGAKFIEKHLEALLAYRGSTE
;
A
#
# COMPACT_ATOMS: atom_id res chain seq x y z
N MET A 1 9.22 -3.92 5.72
CA MET A 1 7.85 -4.33 5.32
C MET A 1 7.83 -4.93 3.92
N CYS A 2 8.29 -4.22 2.88
CA CYS A 2 8.21 -4.70 1.48
C CYS A 2 8.81 -6.09 1.26
N ARG A 3 9.98 -6.40 1.82
CA ARG A 3 10.57 -7.76 1.73
C ARG A 3 9.64 -8.89 2.20
N VAL A 4 8.85 -8.64 3.25
CA VAL A 4 7.89 -9.62 3.77
C VAL A 4 6.67 -9.69 2.86
N ALA A 5 6.21 -8.55 2.32
CA ALA A 5 5.12 -8.50 1.35
C ALA A 5 5.48 -9.28 0.07
N ASP A 6 6.65 -9.00 -0.52
CA ASP A 6 7.13 -9.64 -1.75
C ASP A 6 7.31 -11.16 -1.56
N LEU A 7 7.90 -11.59 -0.44
CA LEU A 7 8.06 -13.01 -0.14
C LEU A 7 6.70 -13.70 0.10
N SER A 8 5.79 -13.05 0.82
CA SER A 8 4.45 -13.60 1.05
C SER A 8 3.70 -13.73 -0.27
N ASP A 9 3.80 -12.74 -1.16
CA ASP A 9 3.14 -12.80 -2.46
C ASP A 9 3.72 -13.92 -3.35
N CYS A 10 5.04 -14.07 -3.34
CA CYS A 10 5.75 -15.16 -4.00
C CYS A 10 5.27 -16.54 -3.50
N ILE A 11 5.23 -16.76 -2.17
CA ILE A 11 4.75 -18.03 -1.59
C ILE A 11 3.28 -18.27 -1.93
N ARG A 12 2.43 -17.24 -1.83
CA ARG A 12 1.00 -17.31 -2.16
C ARG A 12 0.76 -17.77 -3.60
N MET A 13 1.60 -17.31 -4.53
CA MET A 13 1.47 -17.59 -5.96
C MET A 13 2.13 -18.89 -6.40
N LEU A 14 3.28 -19.26 -5.82
CA LEU A 14 4.16 -20.30 -6.37
C LEU A 14 4.27 -21.57 -5.52
N HIS A 15 3.96 -21.51 -4.22
CA HIS A 15 4.18 -22.67 -3.35
C HIS A 15 3.19 -23.80 -3.67
N PRO A 16 3.64 -25.07 -3.76
CA PRO A 16 2.74 -26.18 -4.15
C PRO A 16 1.74 -26.58 -3.06
N ASP A 17 2.08 -26.34 -1.79
CA ASP A 17 1.22 -26.67 -0.65
C ASP A 17 0.26 -25.51 -0.31
N GLN A 18 -1.04 -25.84 -0.25
CA GLN A 18 -2.13 -24.92 0.03
C GLN A 18 -2.06 -24.28 1.43
N ALA A 19 -1.54 -24.97 2.44
CA ALA A 19 -1.42 -24.42 3.80
C ALA A 19 -0.46 -23.23 3.82
N TYR A 20 0.69 -23.35 3.15
CA TYR A 20 1.65 -22.26 3.01
C TYR A 20 1.08 -21.10 2.21
N ARG A 21 0.38 -21.38 1.10
CA ARG A 21 -0.28 -20.34 0.31
C ARG A 21 -1.32 -19.57 1.13
N TYR A 22 -2.10 -20.27 1.94
CA TYR A 22 -3.08 -19.65 2.83
C TYR A 22 -2.44 -18.79 3.92
N SER A 23 -1.40 -19.30 4.60
CA SER A 23 -0.64 -18.51 5.58
C SER A 23 0.01 -17.28 4.95
N ALA A 24 0.54 -17.41 3.74
CA ALA A 24 1.12 -16.29 2.99
C ALA A 24 0.06 -15.25 2.59
N LEU A 25 -1.13 -15.68 2.17
CA LEU A 25 -2.28 -14.79 1.96
C LEU A 25 -2.62 -14.00 3.23
N LYS A 26 -2.64 -14.65 4.40
CA LYS A 26 -2.87 -13.96 5.68
C LYS A 26 -1.79 -12.93 5.98
N ALA A 27 -0.52 -13.25 5.73
CA ALA A 27 0.57 -12.30 5.88
C ALA A 27 0.42 -11.09 4.94
N CYS A 28 0.07 -11.32 3.67
CA CYS A 28 -0.22 -10.23 2.72
C CYS A 28 -1.36 -9.33 3.21
N GLN A 29 -2.45 -9.92 3.72
CA GLN A 29 -3.59 -9.17 4.27
C GLN A 29 -3.17 -8.30 5.47
N SER A 30 -2.41 -8.86 6.42
CA SER A 30 -1.94 -8.12 7.60
C SER A 30 -0.97 -7.00 7.25
N ILE A 31 -0.04 -7.24 6.31
CA ILE A 31 0.89 -6.19 5.87
C ILE A 31 0.14 -5.09 5.11
N GLY A 32 -0.81 -5.46 4.25
CA GLY A 32 -1.67 -4.50 3.54
C GLY A 32 -2.43 -3.62 4.51
N GLN A 33 -3.06 -4.20 5.52
CA GLN A 33 -3.75 -3.43 6.56
C GLN A 33 -2.82 -2.45 7.28
N LEU A 34 -1.61 -2.90 7.67
CA LEU A 34 -0.63 -2.03 8.32
C LEU A 34 -0.19 -0.88 7.40
N VAL A 35 -0.05 -1.12 6.09
CA VAL A 35 0.28 -0.06 5.12
C VAL A 35 -0.85 0.98 5.05
N GLU A 36 -2.11 0.55 5.02
CA GLU A 36 -3.25 1.47 5.03
C GLU A 36 -3.32 2.30 6.33
N GLU A 37 -3.07 1.69 7.48
CA GLU A 37 -3.02 2.39 8.77
C GLU A 37 -1.89 3.44 8.80
N LEU A 38 -0.74 3.13 8.19
CA LEU A 38 0.37 4.07 8.06
C LEU A 38 0.02 5.20 7.08
N ASN A 39 -0.53 4.89 5.90
CA ASN A 39 -0.90 5.86 4.87
C ASN A 39 -2.09 6.76 5.27
N THR A 40 -2.81 6.42 6.33
CA THR A 40 -3.87 7.25 6.91
C THR A 40 -3.45 7.91 8.23
N ASN A 41 -2.17 7.79 8.62
CA ASN A 41 -1.67 8.38 9.84
C ASN A 41 -1.41 9.90 9.67
N SER A 42 -2.27 10.71 10.30
CA SER A 42 -2.19 12.17 10.22
C SER A 42 -0.90 12.76 10.78
N ASN A 43 -0.26 12.12 11.77
CA ASN A 43 1.01 12.61 12.32
C ASN A 43 2.15 12.45 11.32
N LEU A 44 2.21 11.32 10.61
CA LEU A 44 3.19 11.07 9.56
C LEU A 44 2.97 12.00 8.36
N TYR A 45 1.72 12.19 7.95
CA TYR A 45 1.36 13.15 6.90
C TYR A 45 1.80 14.57 7.26
N ASN A 46 1.40 15.06 8.44
CA ASN A 46 1.73 16.41 8.88
C ASN A 46 3.24 16.64 9.02
N ALA A 47 3.99 15.62 9.46
CA ALA A 47 5.44 15.67 9.49
C ALA A 47 6.04 15.78 8.08
N SER A 48 5.51 15.01 7.14
CA SER A 48 5.96 14.99 5.75
C SER A 48 5.68 16.32 5.03
N VAL A 49 4.49 16.88 5.21
CA VAL A 49 4.13 18.20 4.66
C VAL A 49 5.01 19.30 5.25
N ARG A 50 5.26 19.28 6.57
CA ARG A 50 6.17 20.26 7.20
C ARG A 50 7.56 20.18 6.58
N ALA A 51 8.13 18.97 6.48
CA ALA A 51 9.45 18.73 5.91
C ALA A 51 9.55 19.11 4.42
N SER A 52 8.51 18.86 3.62
CA SER A 52 8.48 19.25 2.19
C SER A 52 8.34 20.77 2.01
N SER A 53 7.58 21.43 2.90
CA SER A 53 7.38 22.89 2.88
C SER A 53 8.55 23.70 3.43
N SER A 54 9.48 23.08 4.15
CA SER A 54 10.61 23.80 4.77
C SER A 54 11.68 24.13 3.73
N SER A 55 11.43 25.18 2.93
CA SER A 55 12.37 25.62 1.90
C SER A 55 13.60 26.37 2.46
N GLN A 56 13.63 26.79 3.74
CA GLN A 56 14.65 27.76 4.19
C GLN A 56 15.12 27.69 5.66
N VAL A 57 14.50 26.96 6.59
CA VAL A 57 14.82 27.14 8.03
C VAL A 57 15.94 26.22 8.55
N ASP A 58 16.19 25.06 7.93
CA ASP A 58 17.15 24.06 8.46
C ASP A 58 18.55 24.11 7.82
N LYS A 59 18.97 25.26 7.28
CA LYS A 59 20.41 25.48 6.98
C LYS A 59 21.27 25.57 8.25
N LEU A 60 20.66 25.50 9.44
CA LEU A 60 21.30 25.61 10.75
C LEU A 60 21.64 24.24 11.37
N ILE A 61 21.20 23.12 10.78
CA ILE A 61 21.56 21.77 11.25
C ILE A 61 22.47 21.12 10.18
N PRO A 62 23.76 20.89 10.49
CA PRO A 62 24.76 20.44 9.50
C PRO A 62 24.46 19.10 8.80
N ASP A 63 23.52 18.28 9.29
CA ASP A 63 23.19 16.94 8.78
C ASP A 63 21.83 16.84 8.06
N THR A 64 21.09 17.93 7.85
CA THR A 64 19.77 17.95 7.18
C THR A 64 19.85 18.37 5.71
N HIS A 65 20.87 17.92 4.98
CA HIS A 65 20.95 18.21 3.56
C HIS A 65 20.07 17.24 2.76
N MET A 66 18.78 17.56 2.63
CA MET A 66 17.86 16.83 1.76
C MET A 66 18.24 17.05 0.30
N ASP A 67 18.69 16.01 -0.40
CA ASP A 67 19.02 16.11 -1.81
C ASP A 67 17.77 16.07 -2.71
N ASN A 68 17.96 16.08 -4.03
CA ASN A 68 16.83 16.06 -4.97
C ASN A 68 16.06 14.73 -4.93
N VAL A 69 16.73 13.62 -4.60
CA VAL A 69 16.10 12.30 -4.45
C VAL A 69 15.27 12.28 -3.18
N ASP A 70 15.82 12.74 -2.07
CA ASP A 70 15.11 12.80 -0.80
C ASP A 70 13.85 13.68 -0.89
N ARG A 71 13.97 14.86 -1.53
CA ARG A 71 12.82 15.75 -1.77
C ARG A 71 11.77 15.06 -2.63
N ARG A 72 12.19 14.38 -3.69
CA ARG A 72 11.27 13.65 -4.57
C ARG A 72 10.55 12.53 -3.81
N VAL A 73 11.26 11.76 -2.99
CA VAL A 73 10.68 10.69 -2.17
C VAL A 73 9.68 11.27 -1.17
N LEU A 74 10.00 12.41 -0.55
CA LEU A 74 9.11 13.07 0.38
C LEU A 74 7.83 13.58 -0.30
N ASP A 75 7.94 14.16 -1.49
CA ASP A 75 6.78 14.59 -2.28
C ASP A 75 5.91 13.39 -2.70
N LEU A 76 6.52 12.24 -3.01
CA LEU A 76 5.79 10.99 -3.25
C LEU A 76 5.06 10.51 -2.01
N PHE A 77 5.67 10.57 -0.83
CA PHE A 77 4.98 10.21 0.42
C PHE A 77 3.77 11.12 0.67
N VAL A 78 3.92 12.44 0.52
CA VAL A 78 2.79 13.38 0.66
C VAL A 78 1.66 13.01 -0.32
N ALA A 79 1.99 12.72 -1.58
CA ALA A 79 1.01 12.32 -2.58
C ALA A 79 0.32 10.98 -2.20
N ASP A 80 1.07 9.99 -1.72
CA ASP A 80 0.51 8.69 -1.31
C ASP A 80 -0.42 8.83 -0.11
N PHE A 81 -0.05 9.64 0.89
CA PHE A 81 -0.92 10.00 2.01
C PHE A 81 -2.23 10.64 1.53
N GLU A 82 -2.14 11.59 0.60
CA GLU A 82 -3.31 12.28 0.06
C GLU A 82 -4.22 11.35 -0.77
N LEU A 83 -3.62 10.43 -1.51
CA LEU A 83 -4.32 9.38 -2.24
C LEU A 83 -5.04 8.40 -1.29
N SER A 84 -4.52 8.18 -0.09
CA SER A 84 -5.21 7.41 0.97
C SER A 84 -6.27 8.21 1.72
N GLY A 85 -6.47 9.50 1.40
CA GLY A 85 -7.53 10.32 1.97
C GLY A 85 -7.27 10.81 3.40
N VAL A 86 -6.01 10.86 3.84
CA VAL A 86 -5.63 11.33 5.20
C VAL A 86 -6.02 12.78 5.49
N GLN A 87 -6.09 13.61 4.44
CA GLN A 87 -6.43 15.03 4.46
C GLN A 87 -7.93 15.28 4.65
N LEU A 88 -8.76 14.23 4.58
CA LEU A 88 -10.21 14.34 4.79
C LEU A 88 -10.50 14.61 6.28
N GLN A 89 -10.81 15.86 6.60
CA GLN A 89 -11.12 16.28 7.96
C GLN A 89 -12.49 15.81 8.44
N ASP A 90 -13.40 15.52 7.51
CA ASP A 90 -14.74 15.02 7.80
C ASP A 90 -14.69 13.50 8.01
N PRO A 91 -14.98 12.99 9.22
CA PRO A 91 -14.91 11.56 9.52
C PRO A 91 -15.85 10.71 8.66
N CYS A 92 -17.03 11.22 8.32
CA CYS A 92 -18.01 10.52 7.48
C CYS A 92 -17.48 10.40 6.05
N ARG A 93 -16.87 11.44 5.51
CA ARG A 93 -16.23 11.39 4.18
C ARG A 93 -15.02 10.47 4.16
N HIS A 94 -14.22 10.48 5.23
CA HIS A 94 -13.07 9.59 5.36
C HIS A 94 -13.52 8.11 5.40
N GLU A 95 -14.53 7.78 6.20
CA GLU A 95 -15.09 6.42 6.27
C GLU A 95 -15.67 5.96 4.91
N GLN A 96 -16.41 6.82 4.21
CA GLN A 96 -16.92 6.54 2.87
C GLN A 96 -15.79 6.28 1.87
N PHE A 97 -14.71 7.08 1.93
CA PHE A 97 -13.54 6.90 1.07
C PHE A 97 -12.87 5.54 1.33
N VAL A 98 -12.58 5.22 2.60
CA VAL A 98 -11.94 3.97 3.00
C VAL A 98 -12.78 2.76 2.59
N HIS A 99 -14.10 2.83 2.77
CA HIS A 99 -15.02 1.78 2.32
C HIS A 99 -14.98 1.59 0.81
N ALA A 100 -15.04 2.67 0.03
CA ALA A 100 -14.99 2.62 -1.44
C ALA A 100 -13.65 2.06 -1.95
N ALA A 101 -12.53 2.49 -1.37
CA ALA A 101 -11.20 1.99 -1.71
C ALA A 101 -11.06 0.49 -1.42
N SER A 102 -11.49 0.05 -0.24
CA SER A 102 -11.49 -1.37 0.16
C SER A 102 -12.36 -2.22 -0.76
N PHE A 103 -13.54 -1.71 -1.15
CA PHE A 103 -14.43 -2.38 -2.08
C PHE A 103 -13.79 -2.53 -3.47
N ALA A 104 -13.16 -1.48 -3.99
CA ALA A 104 -12.47 -1.50 -5.29
C ALA A 104 -11.32 -2.53 -5.30
N LEU A 105 -10.50 -2.57 -4.25
CA LEU A 105 -9.42 -3.55 -4.10
C LEU A 105 -9.94 -4.99 -4.08
N ASN A 106 -11.00 -5.26 -3.32
CA ASN A 106 -11.63 -6.59 -3.26
C ASN A 106 -12.19 -7.02 -4.61
N CYS A 107 -12.84 -6.10 -5.35
CA CYS A 107 -13.30 -6.37 -6.71
C CYS A 107 -12.14 -6.73 -7.65
N GLY A 108 -11.02 -6.01 -7.59
CA GLY A 108 -9.81 -6.32 -8.36
C GLY A 108 -9.23 -7.70 -8.03
N ALA A 109 -9.11 -8.03 -6.74
CA ALA A 109 -8.61 -9.33 -6.31
C ALA A 109 -9.47 -10.49 -6.82
N LYS A 110 -10.80 -10.39 -6.66
CA LYS A 110 -11.75 -11.39 -7.16
C LYS A 110 -11.72 -11.54 -8.68
N PHE A 111 -11.51 -10.44 -9.40
CA PHE A 111 -11.40 -10.47 -10.86
C PHE A 111 -10.19 -11.30 -11.30
N ILE A 112 -9.03 -11.08 -10.69
CA ILE A 112 -7.80 -11.82 -11.01
C ILE A 112 -7.94 -13.32 -10.65
N GLU A 113 -8.49 -13.63 -9.47
CA GLU A 113 -8.70 -15.01 -9.02
C GLU A 113 -9.57 -15.80 -10.00
N LYS A 114 -10.75 -15.26 -10.35
CA LYS A 114 -11.67 -15.91 -11.31
C LYS A 114 -11.08 -16.04 -12.70
N HIS A 115 -10.28 -15.06 -13.14
CA HIS A 115 -9.63 -15.13 -14.44
C HIS A 115 -8.60 -16.27 -14.50
N LEU A 116 -7.84 -16.46 -13.42
CA LEU A 116 -6.86 -17.53 -13.32
C LEU A 116 -7.52 -18.91 -13.28
N GLU A 117 -8.62 -19.06 -12.54
CA GLU A 117 -9.43 -20.29 -12.51
C GLU A 117 -9.95 -20.66 -13.91
N ALA A 118 -10.48 -19.67 -14.65
CA ALA A 118 -10.99 -19.87 -16.00
C ALA A 118 -9.89 -20.32 -16.98
N LEU A 119 -8.68 -19.73 -16.90
CA LEU A 119 -7.53 -20.12 -17.73
C LEU A 119 -7.05 -21.55 -17.44
N LEU A 120 -7.04 -21.95 -16.17
CA LEU A 120 -6.65 -23.30 -15.76
C LEU A 120 -7.70 -24.34 -16.21
N ALA A 121 -8.99 -24.03 -16.05
CA ALA A 121 -10.08 -24.88 -16.52
C ALA A 121 -10.04 -25.07 -18.05
N TYR A 122 -9.74 -24.00 -18.80
CA TYR A 122 -9.58 -24.08 -20.26
C TYR A 122 -8.39 -24.95 -20.68
N ARG A 123 -7.23 -24.83 -20.02
CA ARG A 123 -6.06 -25.69 -20.33
C ARG A 123 -6.28 -27.15 -19.99
N GLY A 124 -6.91 -27.45 -18.85
CA GLY A 124 -7.20 -28.82 -18.42
C GLY A 124 -8.31 -29.52 -19.21
N SER A 125 -9.03 -28.80 -20.07
CA SER A 125 -10.00 -29.36 -21.02
C SER A 125 -9.45 -29.53 -22.44
N THR A 126 -8.20 -29.13 -22.68
CA THR A 126 -7.47 -29.33 -23.95
C THR A 126 -6.40 -30.42 -23.90
N GLU A 127 -6.16 -31.02 -22.72
CA GLU A 127 -5.37 -32.25 -22.52
C GLU A 127 -6.30 -33.45 -22.36
#